data_AF-A0A950M423-F1
#
_entry.id   AF-A0A950M423-F1
#
_cell.length_a   1.000
_cell.length_b   1.000
_cell.length_c   1.000
_cell.angle_alpha   90.00
_cell.angle_beta   90.00
_cell.angle_gamma   90.00
#
_symmetry.space_group_name_H-M   'P 1'
#
loop_
_entity.id
_entity.type
_entity.pdbx_description
1 polymer ?
#
loop_
_entity_poly.entity_id
_entity_poly.type
_entity_poly.pdbx_seq_one_letter_code
_entity_poly.pdbx_strand_id
1 'polypeptide(L)'
;MTHTFFWHDYETFGAQARRDRPAQFAGIRTDAELNEIGEPLMIYCKPAPDFLPDPQSCLITGITPQTCLERGMPEHEFAAQIERELAQSETIGVGYNTIRFDDEITRFMFWRNLIDPYAREWQNGCGRWDILDMVRTAFALRPEGIEWPTHEDGRASFRLEQLTAANGLAHEAAHDALSDVRATIALARLIRERQPKLFDFCFALHKKDKAAEEVGMPGQRPFLHVSGMFPVERGCAALMWPLAFHPTNKNEILCWDLAFDPSELESLDAGSVRQRLFSKSDDLPEGIERLPLKSVHLNKSPIAIGNVKPYLNVLEQRWQCDVAQNMQHAERAARLRDLAPLWREVFQRP
;
A
#
# COMPACT_ATOMS: atom_id res chain seq x y z
N MET A 1 -7.76 12.66 -22.30
CA MET A 1 -8.83 12.93 -21.32
C MET A 1 -8.18 12.95 -19.96
N THR A 2 -8.57 13.86 -19.08
CA THR A 2 -7.96 14.02 -17.76
C THR A 2 -8.70 13.12 -16.78
N HIS A 3 -7.98 12.30 -16.02
CA HIS A 3 -8.56 11.43 -14.99
C HIS A 3 -9.15 12.27 -13.85
N THR A 4 -10.03 11.66 -13.06
CA THR A 4 -10.46 12.21 -11.76
C THR A 4 -9.97 11.30 -10.65
N PHE A 5 -9.79 11.85 -9.45
CA PHE A 5 -9.57 11.06 -8.25
C PHE A 5 -10.89 10.93 -7.49
N PHE A 6 -11.18 9.74 -6.98
CA PHE A 6 -12.22 9.54 -5.99
C PHE A 6 -11.55 9.11 -4.68
N TRP A 7 -11.39 10.07 -3.79
CA TRP A 7 -10.78 9.90 -2.47
C TRP A 7 -11.80 9.26 -1.55
N HIS A 8 -11.46 8.18 -0.88
CA HIS A 8 -12.43 7.48 -0.04
C HIS A 8 -11.80 6.85 1.21
N ASP A 9 -12.66 6.61 2.19
CA ASP A 9 -12.32 5.95 3.45
C ASP A 9 -13.55 5.23 4.01
N TYR A 10 -13.33 4.14 4.75
CA TYR A 10 -14.37 3.44 5.48
C TYR A 10 -14.13 3.47 6.98
N GLU A 11 -15.19 3.71 7.73
CA GLU A 11 -15.27 3.22 9.10
C GLU A 11 -15.96 1.85 9.11
N THR A 12 -15.39 0.91 9.84
CA THR A 12 -15.81 -0.51 9.83
C THR A 12 -16.10 -1.02 11.23
N PHE A 13 -16.90 -2.08 11.31
CA PHE A 13 -17.18 -2.77 12.57
C PHE A 13 -16.12 -3.82 12.94
N GLY A 14 -14.93 -3.76 12.35
CA GLY A 14 -13.84 -4.68 12.65
C GLY A 14 -12.68 -4.64 11.63
N ALA A 15 -11.50 -5.08 12.06
CA ALA A 15 -10.27 -5.01 11.26
C ALA A 15 -10.08 -6.16 10.24
N GLN A 16 -10.96 -7.15 10.19
CA GLN A 16 -10.88 -8.27 9.26
C GLN A 16 -11.75 -8.02 8.03
N ALA A 17 -11.19 -7.42 6.97
CA ALA A 17 -11.92 -7.03 5.77
C ALA A 17 -12.76 -8.15 5.11
N ARG A 18 -12.35 -9.41 5.28
CA ARG A 18 -13.08 -10.59 4.79
C ARG A 18 -14.38 -10.89 5.54
N ARG A 19 -14.45 -10.56 6.83
CA ARG A 19 -15.52 -11.00 7.74
C ARG A 19 -16.35 -9.84 8.27
N ASP A 20 -15.69 -8.75 8.63
CA ASP A 20 -16.31 -7.60 9.25
C ASP A 20 -17.04 -6.75 8.22
N ARG A 21 -18.00 -5.95 8.69
CA ARG A 21 -18.91 -5.18 7.84
C ARG A 21 -18.58 -3.69 7.87
N PRO A 22 -18.75 -2.97 6.75
CA PRO A 22 -18.63 -1.51 6.76
C PRO A 22 -19.72 -0.90 7.65
N ALA A 23 -19.40 0.20 8.33
CA ALA A 23 -20.33 0.98 9.13
C ALA A 23 -20.66 2.31 8.45
N GLN A 24 -19.64 3.01 7.95
CA GLN A 24 -19.75 4.27 7.21
C GLN A 24 -18.81 4.23 6.00
N PHE A 25 -19.16 4.97 4.96
CA PHE A 25 -18.27 5.29 3.85
C PHE A 25 -18.34 6.78 3.58
N ALA A 26 -17.19 7.38 3.34
CA ALA A 26 -17.12 8.72 2.80
C ALA A 26 -16.27 8.74 1.53
N GLY A 27 -16.60 9.65 0.63
CA GLY A 27 -15.76 9.93 -0.52
C GLY A 27 -15.96 11.32 -1.11
N ILE A 28 -14.89 11.84 -1.70
CA ILE A 28 -14.84 13.13 -2.37
C ILE A 28 -14.20 12.93 -3.74
N ARG A 29 -14.83 13.47 -4.79
CA ARG A 29 -14.24 13.51 -6.11
C ARG A 29 -13.40 14.77 -6.28
N THR A 30 -12.25 14.65 -6.94
CA THR A 30 -11.46 15.80 -7.37
C THR A 30 -11.05 15.71 -8.84
N ASP A 31 -10.75 16.85 -9.45
CA ASP A 31 -9.99 16.87 -10.71
C ASP A 31 -8.55 16.39 -10.47
N ALA A 32 -7.78 16.30 -11.56
CA ALA A 32 -6.37 15.93 -11.49
C ALA A 32 -5.50 16.98 -10.77
N GLU A 33 -5.97 18.22 -10.61
CA GLU A 33 -5.32 19.30 -9.83
C GLU A 33 -5.69 19.27 -8.34
N LEU A 34 -6.43 18.23 -7.92
CA LEU A 34 -6.91 18.01 -6.56
C LEU A 34 -7.99 19.01 -6.12
N ASN A 35 -8.68 19.70 -7.02
CA ASN A 35 -9.84 20.55 -6.70
C ASN A 35 -11.11 19.70 -6.58
N GLU A 36 -11.92 19.91 -5.54
CA GLU A 36 -13.15 19.16 -5.32
C GLU A 36 -14.17 19.37 -6.44
N ILE A 37 -14.84 18.29 -6.85
CA ILE A 37 -15.89 18.27 -7.87
C ILE A 37 -17.15 17.68 -7.24
N GLY A 38 -18.25 18.44 -7.30
CA GLY A 38 -19.54 17.99 -6.80
C GLY A 38 -19.59 17.89 -5.28
N GLU A 39 -20.64 17.25 -4.78
CA GLU A 39 -20.85 17.07 -3.34
C GLU A 39 -20.15 15.80 -2.82
N PRO A 40 -19.63 15.81 -1.58
CA PRO A 40 -19.15 14.60 -0.94
C PRO A 40 -20.23 13.53 -0.81
N LEU A 41 -19.85 12.26 -0.98
CA LEU A 41 -20.67 11.13 -0.58
C LEU A 41 -20.36 10.80 0.88
N MET A 42 -21.36 10.76 1.74
CA MET A 42 -21.23 10.23 3.11
C MET A 42 -22.47 9.40 3.42
N ILE A 43 -22.28 8.10 3.65
CA ILE A 43 -23.38 7.15 3.83
C ILE A 43 -23.05 6.13 4.92
N TYR A 44 -24.09 5.59 5.55
CA TYR A 44 -23.98 4.55 6.56
C TYR A 44 -24.53 3.23 6.00
N CYS A 45 -23.90 2.11 6.38
CA CYS A 45 -24.35 0.78 6.03
C CYS A 45 -25.09 0.14 7.21
N LYS A 46 -26.31 -0.33 6.96
CA LYS A 46 -27.13 -1.00 7.95
C LYS A 46 -26.61 -2.43 8.20
N PRO A 47 -26.17 -2.79 9.43
CA PRO A 47 -25.72 -4.14 9.70
C PRO A 47 -26.88 -5.14 9.59
N ALA A 48 -26.59 -6.30 9.01
CA ALA A 48 -27.52 -7.43 8.99
C ALA A 48 -27.66 -8.07 10.39
N PRO A 49 -28.79 -8.72 10.69
CA PRO A 49 -29.06 -9.25 12.04
C PRO A 49 -28.22 -10.49 12.41
N ASP A 50 -27.38 -10.98 11.50
CA ASP A 50 -26.50 -12.15 11.65
C ASP A 50 -25.06 -11.77 12.04
N PHE A 51 -24.78 -10.49 12.27
CA PHE A 51 -23.45 -9.97 12.55
C PHE A 51 -23.43 -9.18 13.87
N LEU A 52 -22.34 -9.34 14.63
CA LEU A 52 -22.06 -8.54 15.83
C LEU A 52 -20.77 -7.74 15.60
N PRO A 53 -20.80 -6.41 15.77
CA PRO A 53 -19.61 -5.57 15.70
C PRO A 53 -18.54 -5.94 16.72
N ASP A 54 -17.27 -5.75 16.33
CA ASP A 54 -16.17 -5.72 17.28
C ASP A 54 -16.30 -4.50 18.21
N PRO A 55 -16.40 -4.68 19.54
CA PRO A 55 -16.61 -3.57 20.46
C PRO A 55 -15.49 -2.52 20.43
N GLN A 56 -14.24 -2.94 20.21
CA GLN A 56 -13.10 -2.02 20.15
C GLN A 56 -13.20 -1.11 18.92
N SER A 57 -13.63 -1.64 17.78
CA SER A 57 -13.85 -0.87 16.56
C SER A 57 -14.93 0.19 16.79
N CYS A 58 -16.07 -0.15 17.42
CA CYS A 58 -17.08 0.85 17.79
C CYS A 58 -16.56 1.96 18.72
N LEU A 59 -15.60 1.67 19.60
CA LEU A 59 -14.97 2.68 20.47
C LEU A 59 -14.03 3.60 19.71
N ILE A 60 -13.29 3.07 18.72
CA ILE A 60 -12.38 3.84 17.88
C ILE A 60 -13.17 4.79 16.97
N THR A 61 -14.17 4.26 16.28
CA THR A 61 -14.97 5.02 15.30
C THR A 61 -16.03 5.91 15.96
N GLY A 62 -16.46 5.58 17.18
CA GLY A 62 -17.63 6.19 17.80
C GLY A 62 -18.96 5.83 17.14
N ILE A 63 -18.95 4.91 16.15
CA ILE A 63 -20.14 4.50 15.41
C ILE A 63 -20.71 3.23 16.03
N THR A 64 -21.94 3.35 16.53
CA THR A 64 -22.69 2.21 17.10
C THR A 64 -23.54 1.51 16.03
N PRO A 65 -23.84 0.21 16.17
CA PRO A 65 -24.78 -0.46 15.28
C PRO A 65 -26.16 0.21 15.30
N GLN A 66 -26.58 0.82 16.41
CA GLN A 66 -27.83 1.57 16.51
C GLN A 66 -27.83 2.80 15.58
N THR A 67 -26.72 3.54 15.53
CA THR A 67 -26.54 4.66 14.57
C THR A 67 -26.74 4.18 13.13
N CYS A 68 -26.09 3.07 12.77
CA CYS A 68 -26.21 2.49 11.43
C CYS A 68 -27.59 1.87 11.15
N LEU A 69 -28.31 1.38 12.16
CA LEU A 69 -29.68 0.89 12.01
C LEU A 69 -30.68 2.02 11.73
N GLU A 70 -30.47 3.19 12.34
CA GLU A 70 -31.30 4.39 12.18
C GLU A 70 -31.01 5.14 10.88
N ARG A 71 -29.72 5.35 10.57
CA ARG A 71 -29.28 6.22 9.47
C ARG A 71 -28.84 5.48 8.22
N GLY A 72 -28.52 4.19 8.35
CA GLY A 72 -27.93 3.41 7.28
C GLY A 72 -28.94 2.79 6.31
N MET A 73 -28.46 2.49 5.12
CA MET A 73 -29.20 1.75 4.09
C MET A 73 -28.75 0.28 4.04
N PRO A 74 -29.58 -0.63 3.50
CA PRO A 74 -29.17 -2.03 3.30
C PRO A 74 -27.86 -2.15 2.49
N GLU A 75 -27.03 -3.17 2.79
CA GLU A 75 -25.68 -3.32 2.20
C GLU A 75 -25.68 -3.29 0.66
N HIS A 76 -26.73 -3.81 0.00
CA HIS A 76 -26.82 -3.80 -1.47
C HIS A 76 -27.00 -2.39 -2.07
N GLU A 77 -27.76 -1.50 -1.42
CA GLU A 77 -27.91 -0.11 -1.85
C GLU A 77 -26.64 0.68 -1.58
N PHE A 78 -26.01 0.42 -0.42
CA PHE A 78 -24.73 1.02 -0.02
C PHE A 78 -23.63 0.66 -1.03
N ALA A 79 -23.51 -0.63 -1.38
CA ALA A 79 -22.58 -1.10 -2.39
C ALA A 79 -22.84 -0.49 -3.77
N ALA A 80 -24.10 -0.36 -4.18
CA ALA A 80 -24.48 0.25 -5.45
C ALA A 80 -24.20 1.77 -5.52
N GLN A 81 -24.19 2.49 -4.40
CA GLN A 81 -23.75 3.89 -4.37
C GLN A 81 -22.24 4.01 -4.52
N ILE A 82 -21.49 3.17 -3.82
CA ILE A 82 -20.03 3.16 -3.89
C ILE A 82 -19.54 2.74 -5.28
N GLU A 83 -20.18 1.75 -5.90
CA GLU A 83 -19.88 1.32 -7.27
C GLU A 83 -20.09 2.46 -8.28
N ARG A 84 -21.22 3.19 -8.18
CA ARG A 84 -21.51 4.32 -9.07
C ARG A 84 -20.42 5.39 -9.07
N GLU A 85 -19.85 5.67 -7.90
CA GLU A 85 -18.75 6.62 -7.79
C GLU A 85 -17.43 6.04 -8.28
N LEU A 86 -17.05 4.86 -7.79
CA LEU A 86 -15.73 4.28 -8.08
C LEU A 86 -15.59 3.74 -9.52
N ALA A 87 -16.69 3.38 -10.18
CA ALA A 87 -16.71 2.82 -11.53
C ALA A 87 -16.95 3.87 -12.63
N GLN A 88 -17.14 5.15 -12.27
CA GLN A 88 -17.24 6.23 -13.24
C GLN A 88 -15.98 6.26 -14.11
N SER A 89 -16.13 6.41 -15.43
CA SER A 89 -15.02 6.37 -16.38
C SER A 89 -13.87 7.31 -16.00
N GLU A 90 -12.63 6.86 -16.20
CA GLU A 90 -11.39 7.58 -15.90
C GLU A 90 -11.22 7.95 -14.41
N THR A 91 -11.83 7.19 -13.49
CA THR A 91 -11.70 7.38 -12.03
C THR A 91 -10.53 6.59 -11.46
N ILE A 92 -9.65 7.27 -10.72
CA ILE A 92 -8.67 6.62 -9.87
C ILE A 92 -9.20 6.64 -8.43
N GLY A 93 -9.53 5.47 -7.87
CA GLY A 93 -9.87 5.35 -6.46
C GLY A 93 -8.62 5.52 -5.59
N VAL A 94 -8.65 6.43 -4.62
CA VAL A 94 -7.48 6.79 -3.80
C VAL A 94 -7.85 6.89 -2.32
N GLY A 95 -6.92 6.59 -1.44
CA GLY A 95 -7.00 7.03 -0.05
C GLY A 95 -5.69 6.80 0.69
N TYR A 96 -5.77 6.63 2.01
CA TYR A 96 -4.64 6.44 2.90
C TYR A 96 -4.63 5.01 3.45
N ASN A 97 -3.71 4.14 2.98
CA ASN A 97 -3.68 2.70 3.29
C ASN A 97 -4.86 1.88 2.71
N THR A 98 -5.59 2.44 1.74
CA THR A 98 -6.80 1.83 1.17
C THR A 98 -6.54 0.54 0.43
N ILE A 99 -5.41 0.40 -0.27
CA ILE A 99 -5.10 -0.80 -1.08
C ILE A 99 -5.01 -2.06 -0.22
N ARG A 100 -4.62 -1.93 1.05
CA ARG A 100 -4.45 -3.06 1.97
C ARG A 100 -5.68 -3.32 2.84
N PHE A 101 -6.65 -2.40 2.90
CA PHE A 101 -7.80 -2.51 3.78
C PHE A 101 -9.13 -2.16 3.08
N ASP A 102 -9.39 -0.89 2.80
CA ASP A 102 -10.66 -0.38 2.23
C ASP A 102 -11.01 -1.00 0.87
N ASP A 103 -10.02 -1.25 0.04
CA ASP A 103 -10.20 -1.95 -1.22
C ASP A 103 -10.60 -3.41 -1.02
N GLU A 104 -10.09 -4.07 0.03
CA GLU A 104 -10.49 -5.42 0.39
C GLU A 104 -11.92 -5.43 0.96
N ILE A 105 -12.28 -4.45 1.79
CA ILE A 105 -13.68 -4.24 2.24
C ILE A 105 -14.60 -4.10 1.02
N THR A 106 -14.23 -3.24 0.07
CA THR A 106 -14.98 -3.00 -1.17
C THR A 106 -15.13 -4.28 -1.98
N ARG A 107 -14.04 -5.04 -2.18
CA ARG A 107 -14.06 -6.31 -2.93
C ARG A 107 -14.98 -7.35 -2.29
N PHE A 108 -14.87 -7.57 -0.98
CA PHE A 108 -15.73 -8.54 -0.29
C PHE A 108 -17.18 -8.09 -0.23
N MET A 109 -17.44 -6.79 -0.04
CA MET A 109 -18.78 -6.23 -0.08
C MET A 109 -19.42 -6.39 -1.47
N PHE A 110 -18.69 -6.04 -2.54
CA PHE A 110 -19.17 -6.22 -3.91
C PHE A 110 -19.46 -7.68 -4.21
N TRP A 111 -18.56 -8.59 -3.82
CA TRP A 111 -18.78 -10.03 -3.96
C TRP A 111 -20.06 -10.51 -3.26
N ARG A 112 -20.31 -10.07 -2.01
CA ARG A 112 -21.54 -10.39 -1.26
C ARG A 112 -22.81 -9.86 -1.94
N ASN A 113 -22.71 -8.73 -2.63
CA ASN A 113 -23.83 -8.03 -3.26
C ASN A 113 -23.90 -8.25 -4.77
N LEU A 114 -23.23 -9.30 -5.28
CA LEU A 114 -23.27 -9.72 -6.69
C LEU A 114 -22.77 -8.66 -7.70
N ILE A 115 -21.87 -7.78 -7.26
CA ILE A 115 -21.15 -6.80 -8.07
C ILE A 115 -19.75 -7.35 -8.37
N ASP A 116 -19.21 -7.12 -9.57
CA ASP A 116 -17.85 -7.53 -9.90
C ASP A 116 -16.84 -6.85 -8.94
N PRO A 117 -16.05 -7.62 -8.15
CA PRO A 117 -15.18 -7.04 -7.13
C PRO A 117 -14.02 -6.19 -7.67
N TYR A 118 -13.68 -6.35 -8.95
CA TYR A 118 -12.45 -5.81 -9.54
C TYR A 118 -12.71 -4.85 -10.70
N ALA A 119 -13.87 -4.88 -11.36
CA ALA A 119 -14.17 -4.10 -12.55
C ALA A 119 -13.84 -2.61 -12.40
N ARG A 120 -14.24 -1.99 -11.28
CA ARG A 120 -13.96 -0.57 -10.96
C ARG A 120 -12.48 -0.23 -10.89
N GLU A 121 -11.59 -1.22 -10.80
CA GLU A 121 -10.16 -1.01 -10.61
C GLU A 121 -9.39 -0.89 -11.94
N TRP A 122 -10.06 -1.14 -13.08
CA TRP A 122 -9.39 -1.17 -14.39
C TRP A 122 -10.30 -0.89 -15.60
N GLN A 123 -11.60 -1.17 -15.53
CA GLN A 123 -12.51 -0.92 -16.66
C GLN A 123 -12.67 0.58 -16.91
N ASN A 124 -12.96 0.95 -18.16
CA ASN A 124 -13.27 2.34 -18.53
C ASN A 124 -12.19 3.36 -18.13
N GLY A 125 -10.91 2.96 -18.18
CA GLY A 125 -9.80 3.83 -17.80
C GLY A 125 -9.62 4.02 -16.29
N CYS A 126 -10.40 3.31 -15.46
CA CYS A 126 -10.29 3.39 -14.01
C CYS A 126 -8.96 2.82 -13.49
N GLY A 127 -8.66 3.14 -12.25
CA GLY A 127 -7.45 2.69 -11.56
C GLY A 127 -7.56 2.84 -10.05
N ARG A 128 -6.47 2.51 -9.36
CA ARG A 128 -6.38 2.67 -7.90
C ARG A 128 -5.02 3.20 -7.48
N TRP A 129 -4.97 3.97 -6.42
CA TRP A 129 -3.74 4.50 -5.86
C TRP A 129 -3.86 4.63 -4.33
N ASP A 130 -2.72 4.72 -3.64
CA ASP A 130 -2.65 4.83 -2.19
C ASP A 130 -1.48 5.75 -1.86
N ILE A 131 -1.75 6.80 -1.08
CA ILE A 131 -0.74 7.82 -0.83
C ILE A 131 0.18 7.48 0.36
N LEU A 132 -0.10 6.44 1.14
CA LEU A 132 0.72 6.11 2.32
C LEU A 132 2.17 5.81 1.95
N ASP A 133 2.40 4.98 0.92
CA ASP A 133 3.77 4.68 0.50
C ASP A 133 4.41 5.86 -0.26
N MET A 134 3.63 6.80 -0.83
CA MET A 134 4.15 8.09 -1.33
C MET A 134 4.63 8.98 -0.17
N VAL A 135 3.87 9.06 0.92
CA VAL A 135 4.24 9.80 2.15
C VAL A 135 5.55 9.25 2.71
N ARG A 136 5.68 7.92 2.81
CA ARG A 136 6.94 7.27 3.20
C ARG A 136 8.09 7.61 2.25
N THR A 137 7.82 7.68 0.95
CA THR A 137 8.84 8.03 -0.06
C THR A 137 9.30 9.47 0.08
N ALA A 138 8.40 10.41 0.34
CA ALA A 138 8.74 11.79 0.64
C ALA A 138 9.62 11.86 1.90
N PHE A 139 9.22 11.23 3.00
CA PHE A 139 10.04 11.15 4.22
C PHE A 139 11.44 10.56 3.98
N ALA A 140 11.50 9.46 3.23
CA ALA A 140 12.72 8.71 2.99
C ALA A 140 13.72 9.49 2.11
N LEU A 141 13.22 10.16 1.07
CA LEU A 141 14.07 10.63 -0.03
C LEU A 141 14.02 12.14 -0.26
N ARG A 142 12.91 12.81 0.04
CA ARG A 142 12.69 14.25 -0.19
C ARG A 142 11.86 14.88 0.94
N PRO A 143 12.39 14.86 2.18
CA PRO A 143 11.63 15.26 3.37
C PRO A 143 11.48 16.78 3.49
N GLU A 144 12.22 17.56 2.71
CA GLU A 144 12.25 19.02 2.82
C GLU A 144 10.88 19.62 2.51
N GLY A 145 10.45 20.57 3.37
CA GLY A 145 9.19 21.30 3.22
C GLY A 145 7.97 20.61 3.84
N ILE A 146 8.15 19.48 4.52
CA ILE A 146 7.12 18.76 5.27
C ILE A 146 7.64 18.50 6.68
N GLU A 147 6.80 18.76 7.69
CA GLU A 147 7.08 18.45 9.08
C GLU A 147 6.73 16.98 9.37
N TRP A 148 7.68 16.25 9.94
CA TRP A 148 7.55 14.80 10.17
C TRP A 148 7.40 14.54 11.67
N PRO A 149 6.18 14.22 12.17
CA PRO A 149 5.97 13.95 13.59
C PRO A 149 6.70 12.68 14.01
N THR A 150 7.09 12.61 15.28
CA THR A 150 7.72 11.43 15.88
C THR A 150 6.90 10.87 17.03
N HIS A 151 7.01 9.56 17.25
CA HIS A 151 6.55 8.89 18.45
C HIS A 151 7.43 9.26 19.66
N GLU A 152 7.00 8.85 20.86
CA GLU A 152 7.77 9.06 22.10
C GLU A 152 9.17 8.42 22.07
N ASP A 153 9.33 7.35 21.30
CA ASP A 153 10.61 6.66 21.09
C ASP A 153 11.50 7.33 20.01
N GLY A 154 11.06 8.46 19.44
CA GLY A 154 11.78 9.20 18.41
C GLY A 154 11.61 8.69 16.99
N ARG A 155 10.90 7.57 16.76
CA ARG A 155 10.63 7.07 15.40
C ARG A 155 9.60 7.93 14.70
N ALA A 156 9.77 8.15 13.41
CA ALA A 156 8.80 8.91 12.60
C ALA A 156 7.43 8.21 12.59
N SER A 157 6.38 9.00 12.72
CA SER A 157 5.00 8.55 12.64
C SER A 157 4.42 8.86 11.27
N PHE A 158 3.71 7.88 10.72
CA PHE A 158 2.92 8.01 9.49
C PHE A 158 1.43 7.91 9.78
N ARG A 159 1.00 8.29 10.99
CA ARG A 159 -0.42 8.39 11.31
C ARG A 159 -0.98 9.69 10.74
N LEU A 160 -2.13 9.61 10.06
CA LEU A 160 -2.69 10.74 9.31
C LEU A 160 -2.96 11.93 10.23
N GLU A 161 -3.56 11.69 11.39
CA GLU A 161 -3.88 12.70 12.40
C GLU A 161 -2.64 13.43 12.94
N GLN A 162 -1.52 12.72 13.09
CA GLN A 162 -0.27 13.32 13.55
C GLN A 162 0.41 14.13 12.44
N LEU A 163 0.38 13.63 11.19
CA LEU A 163 0.94 14.32 10.03
C LEU A 163 0.17 15.61 9.73
N THR A 164 -1.17 15.57 9.75
CA THR A 164 -1.98 16.76 9.52
C THR A 164 -1.76 17.80 10.61
N ALA A 165 -1.74 17.39 11.88
CA ALA A 165 -1.47 18.29 13.00
C ALA A 165 -0.08 18.96 12.90
N ALA A 166 0.97 18.18 12.61
CA ALA A 166 2.34 18.69 12.48
C ALA A 166 2.50 19.70 11.34
N ASN A 167 1.69 19.60 10.29
CA ASN A 167 1.76 20.47 9.11
C ASN A 167 0.67 21.55 9.08
N GLY A 168 -0.08 21.75 10.17
CA GLY A 168 -1.14 22.77 10.25
C GLY A 168 -2.31 22.54 9.29
N LEU A 169 -2.57 21.28 8.92
CA LEU A 169 -3.67 20.88 8.05
C LEU A 169 -4.92 20.60 8.89
N ALA A 170 -6.09 21.04 8.40
CA ALA A 170 -7.36 20.80 9.08
C ALA A 170 -7.66 19.29 9.17
N HIS A 171 -8.02 18.85 10.37
CA HIS A 171 -8.45 17.49 10.67
C HIS A 171 -9.44 17.60 11.85
N GLU A 172 -10.71 17.82 11.56
CA GLU A 172 -11.71 18.25 12.54
C GLU A 172 -12.08 17.15 13.54
N ALA A 173 -12.37 15.95 13.04
CA ALA A 173 -12.72 14.78 13.84
C ALA A 173 -12.00 13.55 13.26
N ALA A 174 -10.91 13.13 13.91
CA ALA A 174 -10.27 11.87 13.55
C ALA A 174 -11.25 10.70 13.75
N HIS A 175 -11.23 9.73 12.84
CA HIS A 175 -12.16 8.59 12.81
C HIS A 175 -13.62 8.97 12.46
N ASP A 176 -13.78 10.06 11.71
CA ASP A 176 -14.93 10.28 10.83
C ASP A 176 -14.44 10.19 9.38
N ALA A 177 -15.02 9.27 8.61
CA ALA A 177 -14.53 8.95 7.27
C ALA A 177 -14.42 10.20 6.37
N LEU A 178 -15.32 11.20 6.49
CA LEU A 178 -15.23 12.39 5.64
C LEU A 178 -14.07 13.30 6.06
N SER A 179 -13.85 13.46 7.37
CA SER A 179 -12.70 14.19 7.90
C SER A 179 -11.38 13.55 7.45
N ASP A 180 -11.28 12.22 7.52
CA ASP A 180 -10.09 11.48 7.06
C ASP A 180 -9.86 11.58 5.55
N VAL A 181 -10.93 11.58 4.73
CA VAL A 181 -10.83 11.86 3.29
C VAL A 181 -10.31 13.28 3.02
N ARG A 182 -10.82 14.29 3.72
CA ARG A 182 -10.34 15.69 3.57
C ARG A 182 -8.90 15.85 4.02
N ALA A 183 -8.51 15.23 5.13
CA ALA A 183 -7.14 15.19 5.63
C ALA A 183 -6.18 14.54 4.61
N THR A 184 -6.62 13.43 4.00
CA THR A 184 -5.88 12.73 2.94
C THR A 184 -5.65 13.62 1.72
N ILE A 185 -6.69 14.32 1.24
CA ILE A 185 -6.58 15.28 0.12
C ILE A 185 -5.62 16.42 0.48
N ALA A 186 -5.73 16.98 1.69
CA ALA A 186 -4.88 18.07 2.15
C ALA A 186 -3.39 17.65 2.19
N LEU A 187 -3.10 16.45 2.69
CA LEU A 187 -1.75 15.89 2.71
C LEU A 187 -1.22 15.64 1.28
N ALA A 188 -2.05 15.13 0.38
CA ALA A 188 -1.70 14.97 -1.03
C ALA A 188 -1.37 16.31 -1.71
N ARG A 189 -2.16 17.35 -1.45
CA ARG A 189 -1.90 18.73 -1.92
C ARG A 189 -0.58 19.26 -1.38
N LEU A 190 -0.30 19.08 -0.08
CA LEU A 190 0.97 19.50 0.53
C LEU A 190 2.16 18.81 -0.15
N ILE A 191 2.12 17.49 -0.32
CA ILE A 191 3.21 16.74 -0.98
C ILE A 191 3.39 17.20 -2.42
N ARG A 192 2.29 17.44 -3.16
CA ARG A 192 2.36 17.94 -4.53
C ARG A 192 2.97 19.33 -4.60
N GLU A 193 2.63 20.23 -3.68
CA GLU A 193 3.19 21.59 -3.63
C GLU A 193 4.69 21.56 -3.34
N ARG A 194 5.11 20.75 -2.36
CA ARG A 194 6.51 20.73 -1.88
C ARG A 194 7.41 19.86 -2.73
N GLN A 195 6.89 18.76 -3.28
CA GLN A 195 7.63 17.73 -4.00
C GLN A 195 6.88 17.27 -5.27
N PRO A 196 6.58 18.17 -6.23
CA PRO A 196 5.71 17.87 -7.39
C PRO A 196 6.24 16.71 -8.25
N LYS A 197 7.55 16.67 -8.52
CA LYS A 197 8.15 15.58 -9.31
C LYS A 197 8.05 14.22 -8.61
N LEU A 198 8.08 14.20 -7.27
CA LEU A 198 7.91 12.97 -6.50
C LEU A 198 6.45 12.52 -6.55
N PHE A 199 5.51 13.45 -6.41
CA PHE A 199 4.08 13.17 -6.55
C PHE A 199 3.79 12.55 -7.92
N ASP A 200 4.23 13.20 -9.01
CA ASP A 200 4.00 12.71 -10.38
C ASP A 200 4.61 11.31 -10.60
N PHE A 201 5.82 11.09 -10.11
CA PHE A 201 6.49 9.79 -10.19
C PHE A 201 5.73 8.71 -9.41
N CYS A 202 5.35 8.98 -8.17
CA CYS A 202 4.62 8.03 -7.33
C CYS A 202 3.23 7.73 -7.90
N PHE A 203 2.57 8.74 -8.46
CA PHE A 203 1.30 8.55 -9.16
C PHE A 203 1.47 7.65 -10.38
N ALA A 204 2.50 7.87 -11.22
CA ALA A 204 2.72 7.04 -12.41
C ALA A 204 2.83 5.53 -12.10
N LEU A 205 3.33 5.17 -10.91
CA LEU A 205 3.45 3.79 -10.43
C LEU A 205 2.10 3.09 -10.15
N HIS A 206 0.97 3.81 -10.17
CA HIS A 206 -0.36 3.18 -10.13
C HIS A 206 -0.62 2.28 -11.34
N LYS A 207 0.10 2.51 -12.46
CA LYS A 207 0.07 1.62 -13.62
C LYS A 207 1.09 0.50 -13.44
N LYS A 208 0.59 -0.74 -13.43
CA LYS A 208 1.40 -1.96 -13.25
C LYS A 208 2.59 -2.06 -14.22
N ASP A 209 2.44 -1.59 -15.46
CA ASP A 209 3.48 -1.68 -16.47
C ASP A 209 4.63 -0.72 -16.15
N LYS A 210 4.31 0.48 -15.62
CA LYS A 210 5.31 1.42 -15.11
C LYS A 210 6.02 0.86 -13.88
N ALA A 211 5.28 0.25 -12.95
CA ALA A 211 5.88 -0.42 -11.80
C ALA A 211 6.83 -1.56 -12.21
N ALA A 212 6.46 -2.36 -13.22
CA ALA A 212 7.31 -3.44 -13.74
C ALA A 212 8.62 -2.92 -14.36
N GLU A 213 8.56 -1.81 -15.11
CA GLU A 213 9.72 -1.12 -15.67
C GLU A 213 10.70 -0.64 -14.58
N GLU A 214 10.17 -0.04 -13.51
CA GLU A 214 10.97 0.48 -12.41
C GLU A 214 11.58 -0.63 -11.55
N VAL A 215 10.86 -1.74 -11.32
CA VAL A 215 11.43 -2.95 -10.67
C VAL A 215 12.54 -3.56 -11.52
N GLY A 216 12.52 -3.37 -12.85
CA GLY A 216 13.60 -3.75 -13.74
C GLY A 216 13.46 -5.16 -14.34
N MET A 217 12.25 -5.67 -14.53
CA MET A 217 12.03 -6.91 -15.28
C MET A 217 11.70 -6.61 -16.75
N PRO A 218 12.25 -7.33 -17.76
CA PRO A 218 13.12 -8.52 -17.67
C PRO A 218 14.64 -8.22 -17.61
N GLY A 219 15.07 -6.96 -17.49
CA GLY A 219 16.48 -6.57 -17.56
C GLY A 219 17.33 -6.78 -16.29
N GLN A 220 16.71 -7.23 -15.19
CA GLN A 220 17.21 -7.38 -13.82
C GLN A 220 18.32 -6.40 -13.43
N ARG A 221 17.95 -5.40 -12.63
CA ARG A 221 18.86 -4.37 -12.11
C ARG A 221 18.48 -4.08 -10.66
N PRO A 222 19.39 -3.51 -9.85
CA PRO A 222 18.99 -3.05 -8.53
C PRO A 222 17.98 -1.91 -8.66
N PHE A 223 16.98 -1.92 -7.79
CA PHE A 223 15.99 -0.84 -7.67
C PHE A 223 15.82 -0.49 -6.20
N LEU A 224 15.41 0.75 -5.93
CA LEU A 224 15.07 1.19 -4.58
C LEU A 224 13.58 0.95 -4.35
N HIS A 225 13.24 0.26 -3.26
CA HIS A 225 11.87 -0.02 -2.85
C HIS A 225 11.56 0.68 -1.53
N VAL A 226 10.45 1.42 -1.47
CA VAL A 226 9.92 1.98 -0.23
C VAL A 226 8.65 1.23 0.17
N SER A 227 8.59 0.77 1.42
CA SER A 227 7.48 -0.01 1.94
C SER A 227 7.46 0.02 3.47
N GLY A 228 6.28 0.06 4.07
CA GLY A 228 6.12 -0.12 5.52
C GLY A 228 6.56 -1.48 6.07
N MET A 229 6.95 -2.44 5.22
CA MET A 229 7.58 -3.69 5.67
C MET A 229 9.07 -3.51 6.03
N PHE A 230 9.69 -2.40 5.63
CA PHE A 230 11.04 -2.06 6.06
C PHE A 230 10.98 -1.17 7.31
N PRO A 231 11.92 -1.32 8.25
CA PRO A 231 11.98 -0.49 9.44
C PRO A 231 12.11 1.01 9.14
N VAL A 232 11.55 1.84 10.01
CA VAL A 232 11.60 3.32 9.88
C VAL A 232 13.03 3.84 9.98
N GLU A 233 13.88 3.13 10.71
CA GLU A 233 15.31 3.39 10.90
C GLU A 233 16.07 3.26 9.57
N ARG A 234 15.55 2.47 8.61
CA ARG A 234 16.04 2.37 7.23
C ARG A 234 15.30 3.31 6.28
N GLY A 235 14.52 4.27 6.80
CA GLY A 235 13.67 5.15 6.00
C GLY A 235 12.51 4.42 5.32
N CYS A 236 12.06 3.29 5.85
CA CYS A 236 11.12 2.39 5.16
C CYS A 236 11.62 1.96 3.78
N ALA A 237 12.95 1.91 3.56
CA ALA A 237 13.56 1.72 2.25
C ALA A 237 14.60 0.59 2.22
N ALA A 238 14.72 -0.05 1.05
CA ALA A 238 15.76 -1.02 0.76
C ALA A 238 16.18 -0.97 -0.72
N LEU A 239 17.47 -1.20 -0.97
CA LEU A 239 17.93 -1.59 -2.31
C LEU A 239 17.58 -3.06 -2.52
N MET A 240 16.89 -3.35 -3.61
CA MET A 240 16.33 -4.66 -3.90
C MET A 240 16.81 -5.17 -5.25
N TRP A 241 16.84 -6.48 -5.41
CA TRP A 241 17.07 -7.16 -6.69
C TRP A 241 15.88 -8.03 -7.09
N PRO A 242 15.32 -7.89 -8.30
CA PRO A 242 14.23 -8.76 -8.76
C PRO A 242 14.75 -10.14 -9.15
N LEU A 243 14.33 -11.18 -8.45
CA LEU A 243 14.78 -12.55 -8.68
C LEU A 243 13.97 -13.27 -9.76
N ALA A 244 12.63 -13.24 -9.65
CA ALA A 244 11.73 -13.92 -10.58
C ALA A 244 10.29 -13.41 -10.43
N PHE A 245 9.46 -13.67 -11.44
CA PHE A 245 8.01 -13.61 -11.28
C PHE A 245 7.54 -14.74 -10.36
N HIS A 246 6.55 -14.46 -9.52
CA HIS A 246 5.87 -15.48 -8.72
C HIS A 246 5.22 -16.51 -9.66
N PRO A 247 5.38 -17.82 -9.43
CA PRO A 247 5.02 -18.86 -10.41
C PRO A 247 3.52 -18.93 -10.73
N THR A 248 2.65 -18.52 -9.81
CA THR A 248 1.19 -18.53 -10.01
C THR A 248 0.56 -17.15 -10.06
N ASN A 249 1.31 -16.08 -9.74
CA ASN A 249 0.77 -14.72 -9.62
C ASN A 249 1.57 -13.78 -10.52
N LYS A 250 1.05 -13.53 -11.72
CA LYS A 250 1.71 -12.68 -12.73
C LYS A 250 1.94 -11.23 -12.28
N ASN A 251 1.24 -10.77 -11.24
CA ASN A 251 1.38 -9.41 -10.72
C ASN A 251 2.41 -9.34 -9.59
N GLU A 252 3.12 -10.43 -9.28
CA GLU A 252 4.01 -10.51 -8.14
C GLU A 252 5.43 -10.86 -8.58
N ILE A 253 6.39 -10.11 -8.08
CA ILE A 253 7.82 -10.31 -8.31
C ILE A 253 8.46 -10.62 -6.96
N LEU A 254 9.22 -11.71 -6.91
CA LEU A 254 10.05 -12.06 -5.76
C LEU A 254 11.31 -11.21 -5.82
N CYS A 255 11.56 -10.44 -4.78
CA CYS A 255 12.71 -9.53 -4.70
C CYS A 255 13.55 -9.84 -3.47
N TRP A 256 14.87 -9.72 -3.61
CA TRP A 256 15.85 -9.90 -2.55
C TRP A 256 16.29 -8.55 -1.98
N ASP A 257 16.37 -8.42 -0.66
CA ASP A 257 16.98 -7.26 0.00
C ASP A 257 18.51 -7.34 -0.10
N LEU A 258 19.10 -6.39 -0.80
CA LEU A 258 20.54 -6.36 -1.08
C LEU A 258 21.40 -6.04 0.15
N ALA A 259 20.79 -5.73 1.31
CA ALA A 259 21.51 -5.72 2.58
C ALA A 259 22.06 -7.11 2.98
N PHE A 260 21.60 -8.18 2.33
CA PHE A 260 21.99 -9.56 2.62
C PHE A 260 22.59 -10.26 1.40
N ASP A 261 23.53 -11.17 1.63
CA ASP A 261 24.23 -11.89 0.55
C ASP A 261 23.30 -12.88 -0.17
N PRO A 262 23.00 -12.68 -1.46
CA PRO A 262 22.09 -13.56 -2.21
C PRO A 262 22.70 -14.92 -2.56
N SER A 263 24.01 -15.11 -2.36
CA SER A 263 24.71 -16.37 -2.69
C SER A 263 24.17 -17.56 -1.90
N GLU A 264 23.52 -17.33 -0.75
CA GLU A 264 22.88 -18.38 0.03
C GLU A 264 21.83 -19.16 -0.80
N LEU A 265 21.12 -18.49 -1.70
CA LEU A 265 20.10 -19.09 -2.57
C LEU A 265 20.64 -20.19 -3.48
N GLU A 266 21.95 -20.22 -3.77
CA GLU A 266 22.56 -21.26 -4.59
C GLU A 266 22.60 -22.61 -3.89
N SER A 267 22.67 -22.60 -2.56
CA SER A 267 22.80 -23.83 -1.76
C SER A 267 21.45 -24.40 -1.30
N LEU A 268 20.39 -23.60 -1.32
CA LEU A 268 19.10 -23.99 -0.75
C LEU A 268 18.27 -24.84 -1.71
N ASP A 269 17.63 -25.88 -1.15
CA ASP A 269 16.55 -26.62 -1.78
C ASP A 269 15.17 -26.01 -1.47
N ALA A 270 14.14 -26.47 -2.18
CA ALA A 270 12.78 -25.94 -2.02
C ALA A 270 12.20 -26.18 -0.62
N GLY A 271 12.56 -27.29 0.04
CA GLY A 271 12.12 -27.60 1.40
C GLY A 271 12.66 -26.60 2.43
N SER A 272 13.95 -26.29 2.34
CA SER A 272 14.64 -25.33 3.20
C SER A 272 14.09 -23.91 3.00
N VAL A 273 13.86 -23.52 1.74
CA VAL A 273 13.23 -22.24 1.43
C VAL A 273 11.81 -22.16 1.99
N ARG A 274 10.99 -23.20 1.84
CA ARG A 274 9.63 -23.27 2.41
C ARG A 274 9.64 -23.12 3.93
N GLN A 275 10.54 -23.84 4.61
CA GLN A 275 10.66 -23.75 6.07
C GLN A 275 10.94 -22.31 6.52
N ARG A 276 11.84 -21.61 5.82
CA ARG A 276 12.23 -20.23 6.16
C ARG A 276 11.21 -19.18 5.78
N LEU A 277 10.39 -19.41 4.74
CA LEU A 277 9.37 -18.47 4.29
C LEU A 277 8.04 -18.62 5.02
N PHE A 278 7.59 -19.84 5.26
CA PHE A 278 6.21 -20.12 5.69
C PHE A 278 6.06 -20.47 7.17
N SER A 279 7.16 -20.68 7.89
CA SER A 279 7.12 -20.79 9.36
C SER A 279 6.96 -19.40 9.98
N LYS A 280 6.35 -19.32 11.17
CA LYS A 280 6.42 -18.09 11.97
C LYS A 280 7.86 -17.89 12.42
N SER A 281 8.28 -16.64 12.64
CA SER A 281 9.66 -16.36 13.03
C SER A 281 10.04 -17.04 14.35
N ASP A 282 9.12 -17.12 15.31
CA ASP A 282 9.33 -17.77 16.61
C ASP A 282 9.36 -19.32 16.51
N ASP A 283 8.91 -19.87 15.39
CA ASP A 283 8.90 -21.31 15.12
C ASP A 283 10.14 -21.77 14.31
N LEU A 284 11.03 -20.83 13.93
CA LEU A 284 12.25 -21.18 13.19
C LEU A 284 13.27 -21.83 14.12
N PRO A 285 14.00 -22.88 13.66
CA PRO A 285 15.08 -23.47 14.45
C PRO A 285 16.17 -22.45 14.82
N GLU A 286 16.84 -22.68 15.95
CA GLU A 286 17.95 -21.85 16.40
C GLU A 286 19.05 -21.76 15.31
N GLY A 287 19.49 -20.53 15.02
CA GLY A 287 20.47 -20.27 13.96
C GLY A 287 19.91 -20.20 12.53
N ILE A 288 18.60 -20.43 12.34
CA ILE A 288 17.94 -20.26 11.04
C ILE A 288 17.17 -18.94 11.00
N GLU A 289 17.58 -18.05 10.11
CA GLU A 289 16.92 -16.76 9.90
C GLU A 289 15.93 -16.81 8.74
N ARG A 290 14.88 -15.98 8.79
CA ARG A 290 13.96 -15.80 7.67
C ARG A 290 14.73 -15.28 6.45
N LEU A 291 14.44 -15.83 5.27
CA LEU A 291 15.05 -15.33 4.04
C LEU A 291 14.68 -13.85 3.82
N PRO A 292 15.62 -12.99 3.40
CA PRO A 292 15.41 -11.57 3.10
C PRO A 292 14.69 -11.37 1.75
N LEU A 293 13.63 -12.15 1.55
CA LEU A 293 12.75 -12.13 0.40
C LEU A 293 11.52 -11.29 0.70
N LYS A 294 11.16 -10.44 -0.25
CA LYS A 294 9.93 -9.68 -0.23
C LYS A 294 9.24 -9.75 -1.59
N SER A 295 7.96 -10.07 -1.57
CA SER A 295 7.10 -9.96 -2.75
C SER A 295 6.72 -8.50 -3.04
N VAL A 296 6.92 -8.08 -4.29
CA VAL A 296 6.45 -6.80 -4.81
C VAL A 296 5.24 -7.05 -5.71
N HIS A 297 4.10 -6.48 -5.35
CA HIS A 297 2.84 -6.65 -6.07
C HIS A 297 2.59 -5.46 -7.00
N LEU A 298 2.76 -5.65 -8.31
CA LEU A 298 2.67 -4.64 -9.36
C LEU A 298 1.30 -3.94 -9.44
N ASN A 299 0.23 -4.63 -9.03
CA ASN A 299 -1.14 -4.11 -9.04
C ASN A 299 -1.56 -3.43 -7.72
N LYS A 300 -0.60 -3.19 -6.83
CA LYS A 300 -0.79 -2.53 -5.53
C LYS A 300 0.03 -1.23 -5.42
N SER A 301 0.24 -0.56 -6.55
CA SER A 301 0.96 0.71 -6.67
C SER A 301 2.29 0.75 -5.90
N PRO A 302 3.17 -0.26 -6.06
CA PRO A 302 4.37 -0.36 -5.24
C PRO A 302 5.37 0.74 -5.61
N ILE A 303 5.97 1.39 -4.60
CA ILE A 303 7.05 2.35 -4.85
C ILE A 303 8.30 1.59 -5.26
N ALA A 304 8.65 1.63 -6.55
CA ALA A 304 9.90 1.12 -7.09
C ALA A 304 10.59 2.23 -7.88
N ILE A 305 11.90 2.39 -7.68
CA ILE A 305 12.72 3.40 -8.35
C ILE A 305 13.92 2.68 -8.96
N GLY A 306 13.89 2.47 -10.28
CA GLY A 306 14.97 1.79 -11.00
C GLY A 306 16.20 2.66 -11.22
N ASN A 307 16.04 4.00 -11.27
CA ASN A 307 17.16 4.92 -11.29
C ASN A 307 17.64 5.22 -9.86
N VAL A 308 18.42 4.31 -9.28
CA VAL A 308 18.88 4.40 -7.88
C VAL A 308 19.98 5.44 -7.63
N LYS A 309 20.77 5.79 -8.66
CA LYS A 309 21.97 6.64 -8.54
C LYS A 309 21.73 7.96 -7.78
N PRO A 310 20.66 8.73 -8.05
CA PRO A 310 20.42 10.00 -7.36
C PRO A 310 20.09 9.85 -5.87
N TYR A 311 19.82 8.64 -5.39
CA TYR A 311 19.36 8.37 -4.03
C TYR A 311 20.41 7.65 -3.18
N LEU A 312 21.50 7.14 -3.77
CA LEU A 312 22.51 6.37 -3.03
C LEU A 312 23.12 7.17 -1.85
N ASN A 313 23.50 8.42 -2.09
CA ASN A 313 24.03 9.29 -1.03
C ASN A 313 23.01 9.52 0.10
N VAL A 314 21.70 9.60 -0.23
CA VAL A 314 20.65 9.74 0.79
C VAL A 314 20.58 8.47 1.63
N LEU A 315 20.64 7.29 1.01
CA LEU A 315 20.65 6.01 1.71
C LEU A 315 21.86 5.87 2.64
N GLU A 316 23.05 6.22 2.17
CA GLU A 316 24.28 6.16 2.99
C GLU A 316 24.24 7.16 4.15
N GLN A 317 23.99 8.44 3.86
CA GLN A 317 24.18 9.51 4.85
C GLN A 317 23.03 9.60 5.85
N ARG A 318 21.79 9.41 5.39
CA ARG A 318 20.60 9.55 6.24
C ARG A 318 20.19 8.24 6.90
N TRP A 319 20.30 7.13 6.17
CA TRP A 319 19.78 5.83 6.60
C TRP A 319 20.86 4.79 6.91
N GLN A 320 22.13 5.20 6.91
CA GLN A 320 23.29 4.36 7.27
C GLN A 320 23.34 3.04 6.48
N CYS A 321 22.85 3.08 5.24
CA CYS A 321 22.87 1.93 4.34
C CYS A 321 24.31 1.71 3.81
N ASP A 322 24.84 0.49 3.93
CA ASP A 322 26.10 0.12 3.27
C ASP A 322 25.86 -0.11 1.78
N VAL A 323 25.79 0.99 1.02
CA VAL A 323 25.53 0.93 -0.42
C VAL A 323 26.63 0.19 -1.17
N ALA A 324 27.89 0.29 -0.72
CA ALA A 324 28.99 -0.42 -1.36
C ALA A 324 28.80 -1.94 -1.26
N GLN A 325 28.46 -2.46 -0.08
CA GLN A 325 28.12 -3.86 0.11
C GLN A 325 26.88 -4.26 -0.70
N ASN A 326 25.82 -3.45 -0.67
CA ASN A 326 24.60 -3.74 -1.42
C ASN A 326 24.85 -3.85 -2.93
N MET A 327 25.74 -3.03 -3.49
CA MET A 327 26.12 -3.12 -4.90
C MET A 327 26.98 -4.36 -5.19
N GLN A 328 27.85 -4.79 -4.28
CA GLN A 328 28.54 -6.09 -4.41
C GLN A 328 27.55 -7.26 -4.38
N HIS A 329 26.55 -7.21 -3.50
CA HIS A 329 25.46 -8.20 -3.49
C HIS A 329 24.65 -8.15 -4.78
N ALA A 330 24.43 -6.98 -5.39
CA ALA A 330 23.77 -6.86 -6.68
C ALA A 330 24.57 -7.57 -7.80
N GLU A 331 25.89 -7.42 -7.80
CA GLU A 331 26.77 -8.15 -8.75
C GLU A 331 26.70 -9.67 -8.56
N ARG A 332 26.58 -10.15 -7.31
CA ARG A 332 26.38 -11.57 -7.02
C ARG A 332 24.99 -12.05 -7.46
N ALA A 333 23.94 -11.28 -7.16
CA ALA A 333 22.58 -11.57 -7.59
C ALA A 333 22.47 -11.71 -9.11
N ALA A 334 23.17 -10.85 -9.87
CA ALA A 334 23.22 -10.89 -11.33
C ALA A 334 23.89 -12.16 -11.89
N ARG A 335 24.69 -12.87 -11.09
CA ARG A 335 25.42 -14.09 -11.49
C ARG A 335 24.76 -15.37 -10.97
N LEU A 336 23.70 -15.27 -10.18
CA LEU A 336 22.94 -16.43 -9.73
C LEU A 336 22.45 -17.25 -10.92
N ARG A 337 22.38 -18.57 -10.74
CA ARG A 337 21.69 -19.46 -11.68
C ARG A 337 20.22 -19.08 -11.82
N ASP A 338 19.56 -19.56 -12.88
CA ASP A 338 18.11 -19.43 -13.00
C ASP A 338 17.40 -20.12 -11.81
N LEU A 339 16.75 -19.32 -10.97
CA LEU A 339 16.01 -19.77 -9.79
C LEU A 339 14.53 -20.05 -10.11
N ALA A 340 14.05 -19.86 -11.34
CA ALA A 340 12.66 -20.14 -11.70
C ALA A 340 12.22 -21.59 -11.41
N PRO A 341 13.06 -22.64 -11.57
CA PRO A 341 12.72 -23.99 -11.13
C PRO A 341 12.54 -24.10 -9.61
N LEU A 342 13.44 -23.47 -8.83
CA LEU A 342 13.35 -23.44 -7.37
C LEU A 342 12.04 -22.81 -6.91
N TRP A 343 11.69 -21.63 -7.46
CA TRP A 343 10.45 -20.94 -7.08
C TRP A 343 9.19 -21.74 -7.45
N ARG A 344 9.18 -22.40 -8.60
CA ARG A 344 8.07 -23.29 -8.99
C ARG A 344 7.85 -24.39 -7.97
N GLU A 345 8.93 -25.01 -7.49
CA GLU A 345 8.85 -26.04 -6.47
C GLU A 345 8.42 -25.46 -5.12
N VAL A 346 9.03 -24.36 -4.65
CA VAL A 346 8.69 -23.71 -3.36
C VAL A 346 7.21 -23.37 -3.24
N PHE A 347 6.61 -22.79 -4.29
CA PHE A 347 5.23 -22.33 -4.28
C PHE A 347 4.23 -23.35 -4.84
N GLN A 348 4.67 -24.56 -5.20
CA GLN A 348 3.74 -25.65 -5.50
C GLN A 348 2.96 -25.98 -4.22
N ARG A 349 1.63 -25.85 -4.28
CA ARG A 349 0.75 -26.25 -3.18
C ARG A 349 0.85 -27.78 -2.99
N PRO A 350 0.95 -28.26 -1.73
CA PRO A 350 0.93 -29.69 -1.44
C PRO A 350 -0.37 -30.36 -1.90
#